data_AF-B5DC76-F1
#
_entry.id   AF-B5DC76-F1
#
_cell.length_a   1.000
_cell.length_b   1.000
_cell.length_c   1.000
_cell.angle_alpha   90.00
_cell.angle_beta   90.00
_cell.angle_gamma   90.00
#
_symmetry.space_group_name_H-M   'P 1'
#
loop_
_entity.id
_entity.type
_entity.pdbx_description
1 polymer ?
#
loop_
_entity_poly.entity_id
_entity_poly.type
_entity_poly.pdbx_seq_one_letter_code
_entity_poly.pdbx_strand_id
1 'polypeptide(L)'
;MFKLSEIFGVSIDDFFPPKEKRLSFSMLPVVGRVSCGNGVIAYEEIESYEPVPADWIDGGEYFFAKAKGDSMIGARIMDGDLLLIRRQDDVDNGEIAAVLIDDEIVLKRVYKTDDTIILQSENPAYKPIVVRPEDAKNVRIIGKLKKVVLNF
;
A
#
# COMPACT_ATOMS: atom_id res chain seq x y z
N MET A 1 20.07 54.82 -4.52
CA MET A 1 19.35 53.66 -5.08
C MET A 1 18.44 53.16 -3.96
N PHE A 2 17.18 53.57 -3.93
CA PHE A 2 16.25 53.22 -2.84
C PHE A 2 15.80 51.77 -3.00
N LYS A 3 15.93 50.96 -1.94
CA LYS A 3 15.53 49.55 -1.94
C LYS A 3 14.02 49.51 -1.69
N LEU A 4 13.26 48.95 -2.64
CA LEU A 4 11.79 48.90 -2.65
C LEU A 4 11.19 48.31 -1.35
N SER A 5 11.96 47.50 -0.61
CA SER A 5 11.61 46.90 0.68
C SER A 5 11.34 47.90 1.80
N GLU A 6 11.99 49.07 1.79
CA GLU A 6 11.83 50.08 2.85
C GLU A 6 10.53 50.89 2.73
N ILE A 7 9.93 50.93 1.53
CA ILE A 7 8.73 51.75 1.26
C ILE A 7 7.45 51.04 1.71
N PHE A 8 7.41 49.71 1.64
CA PHE A 8 6.18 48.94 1.88
C PHE A 8 6.18 48.14 3.18
N GLY A 9 7.27 48.19 3.98
CA GLY A 9 7.33 47.50 5.27
C GLY A 9 7.17 45.96 5.19
N VAL A 10 7.39 45.39 4.01
CA VAL A 10 7.26 43.95 3.73
C VAL A 10 8.62 43.38 3.35
N SER A 11 8.92 42.18 3.82
CA SER A 11 10.16 41.49 3.48
C SER A 11 10.10 41.04 2.02
N ILE A 12 11.26 40.92 1.38
CA ILE A 12 11.36 40.23 0.09
C ILE A 12 10.85 38.78 0.20
N ASP A 13 10.96 38.18 1.39
CA ASP A 13 10.47 36.83 1.68
C ASP A 13 8.94 36.73 1.61
N ASP A 14 8.20 37.85 1.72
CA ASP A 14 6.74 37.88 1.54
C ASP A 14 6.35 37.78 0.06
N PHE A 15 7.28 38.08 -0.86
CA PHE A 15 7.08 37.98 -2.32
C PHE A 15 7.56 36.65 -2.90
N PHE A 16 8.43 35.92 -2.19
CA PHE A 16 8.90 34.60 -2.59
C PHE A 16 8.29 33.56 -1.64
N PRO A 17 7.17 32.89 -2.01
CA PRO A 17 6.63 31.82 -1.18
C PRO A 17 7.73 30.79 -0.88
N PRO A 18 7.70 30.13 0.30
CA PRO A 18 8.77 29.25 0.75
C PRO A 18 9.12 28.26 -0.37
N LYS A 19 10.42 28.13 -0.66
CA LYS A 19 11.01 27.24 -1.69
C LYS A 19 10.11 26.04 -1.92
N GLU A 20 9.57 25.90 -3.14
CA GLU A 20 8.77 24.76 -3.57
C GLU A 20 9.33 23.47 -2.94
N LYS A 21 8.48 22.77 -2.19
CA LYS A 21 8.84 21.51 -1.55
C LYS A 21 9.31 20.58 -2.66
N ARG A 22 10.63 20.40 -2.80
CA ARG A 22 11.21 19.55 -3.84
C ARG A 22 10.61 18.16 -3.68
N LEU A 23 9.85 17.70 -4.66
CA LEU A 23 9.32 16.35 -4.68
C LEU A 23 10.50 15.38 -4.69
N SER A 24 10.73 14.72 -3.55
CA SER A 24 11.68 13.61 -3.45
C SER A 24 10.94 12.30 -3.71
N PHE A 25 11.59 11.39 -4.42
CA PHE A 25 11.04 10.08 -4.73
C PHE A 25 11.90 8.98 -4.12
N SER A 26 11.25 7.87 -3.77
CA SER A 26 11.90 6.62 -3.36
C SER A 26 11.55 5.54 -4.37
N MET A 27 12.49 4.65 -4.69
CA MET A 27 12.23 3.50 -5.55
C MET A 27 11.76 2.33 -4.69
N LEU A 28 10.58 1.78 -4.98
CA LEU A 28 10.04 0.61 -4.29
C LEU A 28 9.89 -0.57 -5.26
N PRO A 29 10.15 -1.82 -4.81
CA PRO A 29 9.99 -3.00 -5.65
C PRO A 29 8.51 -3.26 -5.94
N VAL A 30 8.21 -3.67 -7.16
CA VAL A 30 6.94 -4.31 -7.54
C VAL A 30 7.11 -5.81 -7.34
N VAL A 31 6.45 -6.36 -6.34
CA VAL A 31 6.56 -7.75 -5.91
C VAL A 31 5.45 -8.56 -6.56
N GLY A 32 5.84 -9.56 -7.36
CA GLY A 32 4.92 -10.50 -8.01
C GLY A 32 4.63 -11.73 -7.15
N ARG A 33 5.66 -12.26 -6.47
CA ARG A 33 5.58 -13.44 -5.62
C ARG A 33 6.39 -13.29 -4.33
N VAL A 34 5.85 -13.87 -3.26
CA VAL A 34 6.43 -13.84 -1.92
C VAL A 34 6.47 -15.25 -1.38
N SER A 35 7.54 -15.60 -0.67
CA SER A 35 7.56 -16.81 0.17
C SER A 35 7.61 -16.46 1.65
N CYS A 36 7.05 -17.36 2.44
CA CYS A 36 7.06 -17.29 3.89
C CYS A 36 7.87 -18.46 4.47
N GLY A 37 9.18 -18.23 4.66
CA GLY A 37 10.08 -19.20 5.28
C GLY A 37 10.31 -18.88 6.75
N ASN A 38 10.04 -19.82 7.67
CA ASN A 38 10.30 -19.68 9.11
C ASN A 38 9.71 -18.39 9.73
N GLY A 39 8.56 -17.94 9.25
CA GLY A 39 7.90 -16.71 9.69
C GLY A 39 8.45 -15.42 9.06
N VAL A 40 9.54 -15.50 8.32
CA VAL A 40 10.13 -14.37 7.59
C VAL A 40 9.57 -14.32 6.17
N ILE A 41 9.17 -13.12 5.76
CA ILE A 41 8.69 -12.82 4.41
C ILE A 41 9.90 -12.54 3.53
N ALA A 42 10.02 -13.24 2.42
CA ALA A 42 11.02 -12.99 1.40
C ALA A 42 10.35 -12.67 0.06
N TYR A 43 10.82 -11.62 -0.62
CA TYR A 43 10.40 -11.31 -1.98
C TYR A 43 11.15 -12.24 -2.94
N GLU A 44 10.43 -13.11 -3.63
CA GLU A 44 11.04 -14.07 -4.56
C GLU A 44 11.06 -13.55 -5.99
N GLU A 45 10.02 -12.82 -6.38
CA GLU A 45 9.88 -12.29 -7.73
C GLU A 45 9.65 -10.78 -7.66
N ILE A 46 10.68 -10.01 -8.03
CA ILE A 46 10.61 -8.57 -8.19
C ILE A 46 10.50 -8.28 -9.70
N GLU A 47 9.35 -7.78 -10.12
CA GLU A 47 9.05 -7.50 -11.53
C GLU A 47 9.72 -6.20 -12.01
N SER A 48 9.69 -5.17 -11.19
CA SER A 48 10.29 -3.85 -11.48
C SER A 48 10.52 -3.05 -10.19
N TYR A 49 11.01 -1.81 -10.33
CA TYR A 49 11.02 -0.82 -9.28
C TYR A 49 10.30 0.43 -9.77
N GLU A 50 9.36 0.93 -8.98
CA GLU A 50 8.55 2.10 -9.32
C GLU A 50 8.85 3.28 -8.38
N PRO A 51 8.92 4.52 -8.90
CA PRO A 51 9.11 5.70 -8.08
C PRO A 51 7.84 6.03 -7.30
N VAL A 52 7.98 6.27 -6.00
CA VAL A 52 6.90 6.76 -5.14
C VAL A 52 7.28 8.12 -4.54
N PRO A 53 6.38 9.11 -4.51
CA PRO A 53 6.62 10.34 -3.77
C PRO A 53 6.92 10.03 -2.29
N ALA A 54 7.99 10.60 -1.75
CA ALA A 54 8.41 10.34 -0.36
C ALA A 54 7.34 10.73 0.67
N ASP A 55 6.48 11.70 0.36
CA ASP A 55 5.37 12.09 1.24
C ASP A 55 4.26 11.02 1.35
N TRP A 56 4.27 9.97 0.50
CA TRP A 56 3.30 8.87 0.58
C TRP A 56 3.71 7.77 1.57
N ILE A 57 4.98 7.76 1.98
CA ILE A 57 5.58 6.77 2.86
C ILE A 57 5.87 7.42 4.21
N ASP A 58 5.29 6.88 5.29
CA ASP A 58 5.35 7.46 6.64
C ASP A 58 6.25 6.65 7.59
N GLY A 59 7.43 6.27 7.08
CA GLY A 59 8.36 5.37 7.76
C GLY A 59 7.91 3.90 7.71
N GLY A 60 8.82 2.99 8.06
CA GLY A 60 8.62 1.55 7.85
C GLY A 60 8.91 1.11 6.41
N GLU A 61 8.57 -0.12 6.10
CA GLU A 61 8.86 -0.75 4.80
C GLU A 61 7.62 -0.77 3.91
N TYR A 62 7.83 -0.57 2.61
CA TYR A 62 6.77 -0.54 1.61
C TYR A 62 7.19 -1.33 0.38
N PHE A 63 6.19 -1.81 -0.34
CA PHE A 63 6.36 -2.43 -1.65
C PHE A 63 5.11 -2.18 -2.49
N PHE A 64 5.26 -2.35 -3.80
CA PHE A 64 4.11 -2.40 -4.71
C PHE A 64 3.71 -3.85 -4.95
N ALA A 65 2.41 -4.10 -5.03
CA ALA A 65 1.87 -5.32 -5.60
C ALA A 65 0.97 -4.95 -6.79
N LYS A 66 0.92 -5.82 -7.80
CA LYS A 66 0.00 -5.63 -8.93
C LYS A 66 -1.33 -6.33 -8.64
N ALA A 67 -2.43 -5.62 -8.78
CA ALA A 67 -3.76 -6.21 -8.68
C ALA A 67 -3.95 -7.24 -9.81
N LYS A 68 -4.49 -8.41 -9.46
CA LYS A 68 -4.84 -9.47 -10.40
C LYS A 68 -6.31 -9.83 -10.25
N GLY A 69 -7.06 -9.79 -11.35
CA GLY A 69 -8.50 -10.06 -11.41
C GLY A 69 -9.38 -8.91 -10.91
N ASP A 70 -10.66 -9.20 -10.69
CA ASP A 70 -11.72 -8.23 -10.39
C ASP A 70 -12.30 -8.41 -8.97
N SER A 71 -11.65 -9.20 -8.11
CA SER A 71 -12.16 -9.51 -6.77
C SER A 71 -12.32 -8.28 -5.88
N MET A 72 -11.65 -7.17 -6.21
CA MET A 72 -11.70 -5.92 -5.46
C MET A 72 -12.38 -4.76 -6.22
N ILE A 73 -13.16 -5.07 -7.28
CA ILE A 73 -13.77 -4.07 -8.16
C ILE A 73 -14.68 -3.06 -7.44
N GLY A 74 -15.39 -3.47 -6.39
CA GLY A 74 -16.24 -2.61 -5.56
C GLY A 74 -15.45 -1.57 -4.77
N ALA A 75 -14.17 -1.84 -4.48
CA ALA A 75 -13.23 -0.86 -3.93
C ALA A 75 -12.55 -0.02 -5.02
N ARG A 76 -12.99 -0.13 -6.27
CA ARG A 76 -12.42 0.56 -7.45
C ARG A 76 -10.96 0.18 -7.70
N ILE A 77 -10.60 -1.05 -7.36
CA ILE A 77 -9.30 -1.66 -7.68
C ILE A 77 -9.52 -2.56 -8.88
N MET A 78 -8.90 -2.21 -9.99
CA MET A 78 -9.01 -2.91 -11.27
C MET A 78 -7.82 -3.84 -11.47
N ASP A 79 -8.00 -4.83 -12.35
CA ASP A 79 -6.88 -5.67 -12.80
C ASP A 79 -5.76 -4.78 -13.37
N GLY A 80 -4.53 -5.04 -12.94
CA GLY A 80 -3.34 -4.30 -13.37
C GLY A 80 -3.00 -3.04 -12.59
N ASP A 81 -3.86 -2.58 -11.68
CA ASP A 81 -3.55 -1.45 -10.79
C ASP A 81 -2.33 -1.74 -9.91
N LEU A 82 -1.51 -0.71 -9.67
CA LEU A 82 -0.40 -0.79 -8.73
C LEU A 82 -0.87 -0.42 -7.33
N LEU A 83 -0.50 -1.23 -6.35
CA LEU A 83 -1.01 -1.14 -4.99
C LEU A 83 0.15 -0.84 -4.07
N LEU A 84 0.16 0.36 -3.47
CA LEU A 84 1.17 0.72 -2.48
C LEU A 84 0.79 0.06 -1.15
N ILE A 85 1.58 -0.94 -0.76
CA ILE A 85 1.39 -1.71 0.45
C ILE A 85 2.43 -1.31 1.49
N ARG A 86 1.99 -0.97 2.70
CA ARG A 86 2.86 -0.83 3.87
C ARG A 86 3.04 -2.20 4.50
N ARG A 87 4.27 -2.65 4.68
CA ARG A 87 4.58 -3.94 5.32
C ARG A 87 4.21 -3.90 6.80
N GLN A 88 3.32 -4.81 7.18
CA GLN A 88 2.85 -5.01 8.55
C GLN A 88 2.13 -6.36 8.64
N ASP A 89 2.09 -6.95 9.83
CA ASP A 89 1.56 -8.29 10.09
C ASP A 89 0.08 -8.29 10.53
N ASP A 90 -0.52 -7.10 10.70
CA ASP A 90 -1.92 -6.93 11.09
C ASP A 90 -2.54 -5.68 10.46
N VAL A 91 -3.87 -5.60 10.42
CA VAL A 91 -4.66 -4.44 9.99
C VAL A 91 -5.92 -4.28 10.84
N ASP A 92 -6.53 -3.09 10.87
CA ASP A 92 -7.80 -2.90 11.58
C ASP A 92 -8.98 -3.51 10.82
N ASN A 93 -10.09 -3.73 11.53
CA ASN A 93 -11.31 -4.26 10.91
C ASN A 93 -11.85 -3.33 9.83
N GLY A 94 -12.18 -3.92 8.69
CA GLY A 94 -12.66 -3.20 7.52
C GLY A 94 -11.54 -2.63 6.64
N GLU A 95 -10.27 -2.79 6.99
CA GLU A 95 -9.16 -2.33 6.15
C GLU A 95 -8.85 -3.34 5.04
N ILE A 96 -8.27 -2.86 3.93
CA ILE A 96 -7.82 -3.72 2.83
C ILE A 96 -6.36 -4.08 3.08
N ALA A 97 -6.08 -5.37 3.09
CA ALA A 97 -4.74 -5.91 3.29
C ALA A 97 -4.28 -6.73 2.09
N ALA A 98 -2.97 -6.74 1.89
CA ALA A 98 -2.29 -7.78 1.15
C ALA A 98 -2.14 -9.00 2.09
N VAL A 99 -2.65 -10.14 1.65
CA VAL A 99 -2.65 -11.39 2.38
C VAL A 99 -1.94 -12.43 1.53
N LEU A 100 -1.00 -13.15 2.12
CA LEU A 100 -0.35 -14.30 1.52
C LEU A 100 -1.23 -15.52 1.73
N ILE A 101 -1.63 -16.20 0.65
CA ILE A 101 -2.35 -17.47 0.65
C ILE A 101 -1.61 -18.39 -0.33
N ASP A 102 -1.10 -19.53 0.15
CA ASP A 102 -0.35 -20.50 -0.68
C ASP A 102 0.76 -19.86 -1.55
N ASP A 103 1.52 -18.94 -0.96
CA ASP A 103 2.59 -18.13 -1.59
C ASP A 103 2.13 -17.07 -2.63
N GLU A 104 0.82 -16.88 -2.79
CA GLU A 104 0.27 -15.82 -3.64
C GLU A 104 -0.19 -14.62 -2.82
N ILE A 105 0.14 -13.41 -3.28
CA ILE A 105 -0.39 -12.18 -2.69
C ILE A 105 -1.79 -11.93 -3.26
N VAL A 106 -2.79 -11.92 -2.38
CA VAL A 106 -4.16 -11.52 -2.70
C VAL A 106 -4.55 -10.28 -1.91
N LEU A 107 -5.46 -9.48 -2.46
CA LEU A 107 -6.08 -8.38 -1.73
C LEU A 107 -7.46 -8.77 -1.23
N LYS A 108 -7.70 -8.49 0.04
CA LYS A 108 -8.98 -8.74 0.72
C LYS A 108 -9.23 -7.64 1.75
N ARG A 109 -10.49 -7.33 1.97
CA ARG A 109 -10.92 -6.59 3.16
C ARG A 109 -10.93 -7.53 4.35
N VAL A 110 -10.30 -7.13 5.44
CA VAL A 110 -10.08 -7.98 6.61
C VAL A 110 -11.08 -7.64 7.70
N TYR A 111 -11.72 -8.67 8.26
CA TYR A 111 -12.54 -8.56 9.45
C TYR A 111 -12.11 -9.63 10.46
N LYS A 112 -11.77 -9.20 11.67
CA LYS A 112 -11.34 -10.02 12.78
C LYS A 112 -12.49 -10.15 13.78
N THR A 113 -12.80 -11.39 14.14
CA THR A 113 -13.67 -11.79 15.26
C THR A 113 -12.84 -12.65 16.21
N ASP A 114 -13.33 -12.94 17.42
CA ASP A 114 -12.59 -13.61 18.52
C ASP A 114 -11.41 -14.51 18.07
N ASP A 115 -11.69 -15.63 17.40
CA ASP A 115 -10.65 -16.58 16.95
C ASP A 115 -10.62 -16.74 15.42
N THR A 116 -11.13 -15.79 14.64
CA THR A 116 -11.31 -15.98 13.20
C THR A 116 -11.08 -14.71 12.41
N ILE A 117 -10.41 -14.83 11.27
CA ILE A 117 -10.25 -13.77 10.30
C ILE A 117 -11.12 -14.07 9.08
N ILE A 118 -11.96 -13.13 8.70
CA ILE A 118 -12.77 -13.17 7.49
C ILE A 118 -12.09 -12.27 6.45
N LEU A 119 -11.73 -12.86 5.32
CA LEU A 119 -11.17 -12.18 4.17
C LEU A 119 -12.25 -12.02 3.12
N GLN A 120 -12.72 -10.79 2.98
CA GLN A 120 -13.83 -10.43 2.11
C GLN A 120 -13.31 -9.80 0.81
N SER A 121 -13.76 -10.31 -0.32
CA SER A 121 -13.61 -9.65 -1.62
C SER A 121 -14.64 -8.53 -1.76
N GLU A 122 -14.27 -7.43 -2.43
CA GLU A 122 -15.19 -6.34 -2.80
C GLU A 122 -15.88 -6.65 -4.14
N ASN A 123 -16.24 -7.90 -4.35
CA ASN A 123 -16.97 -8.39 -5.51
C ASN A 123 -17.88 -9.53 -5.05
N PRO A 124 -19.22 -9.39 -5.13
CA PRO A 124 -20.17 -10.40 -4.67
C PRO A 124 -20.04 -11.78 -5.33
N ALA A 125 -19.39 -11.87 -6.50
CA ALA A 125 -19.12 -13.15 -7.16
C ALA A 125 -18.15 -14.04 -6.38
N TYR A 126 -17.37 -13.46 -5.45
CA TYR A 126 -16.35 -14.15 -4.67
C TYR A 126 -16.84 -14.39 -3.25
N LYS A 127 -16.81 -15.66 -2.81
CA LYS A 127 -17.17 -16.02 -1.45
C LYS A 127 -16.11 -15.52 -0.45
N PRO A 128 -16.52 -15.13 0.77
CA PRO A 128 -15.56 -14.80 1.83
C PRO A 128 -14.72 -16.02 2.19
N ILE A 129 -13.44 -15.80 2.49
CA ILE A 129 -12.54 -16.84 3.02
C ILE A 129 -12.52 -16.70 4.53
N VAL A 130 -12.80 -17.78 5.25
CA VAL A 130 -12.81 -17.81 6.71
C VAL A 130 -11.55 -18.53 7.16
N VAL A 131 -10.66 -17.81 7.83
CA VAL A 131 -9.36 -18.27 8.32
C VAL A 131 -9.49 -18.55 9.81
N ARG A 132 -9.37 -19.83 10.17
CA ARG A 132 -9.37 -20.30 11.56
C ARG A 132 -7.94 -20.44 12.08
N PRO A 133 -7.73 -20.66 13.39
CA PRO A 133 -6.40 -20.82 13.96
C PRO A 133 -5.59 -21.96 13.30
N GLU A 134 -6.26 -23.02 12.86
CA GLU A 134 -5.65 -24.12 12.09
C GLU A 134 -5.10 -23.70 10.72
N ASP A 135 -5.66 -22.66 10.09
CA ASP A 135 -5.29 -22.17 8.76
C ASP A 135 -4.13 -21.15 8.82
N ALA A 136 -3.80 -20.65 10.02
CA ALA A 136 -2.84 -19.56 10.24
C ALA A 136 -1.40 -19.87 9.73
N LYS A 137 -1.09 -21.13 9.46
CA LYS A 137 0.19 -21.52 8.86
C LYS A 137 0.30 -21.14 7.38
N ASN A 138 -0.83 -21.13 6.67
CA ASN A 138 -0.88 -20.94 5.22
C ASN A 138 -1.43 -19.56 4.82
N VAL A 139 -2.07 -18.86 5.76
CA VAL A 139 -2.66 -17.53 5.52
C VAL A 139 -2.03 -16.50 6.45
N ARG A 140 -1.42 -15.46 5.87
CA ARG A 140 -0.76 -14.40 6.65
C ARG A 140 -1.05 -13.03 6.07
N ILE A 141 -1.38 -12.06 6.91
CA ILE A 141 -1.36 -10.65 6.53
C ILE A 141 0.11 -10.24 6.37
N ILE A 142 0.43 -9.61 5.23
CA ILE A 142 1.80 -9.17 4.92
C ILE A 142 1.89 -7.65 4.74
N GLY A 143 0.75 -6.97 4.62
CA GLY A 143 0.71 -5.52 4.65
C GLY A 143 -0.66 -4.91 4.45
N LYS A 144 -0.70 -3.60 4.66
CA LYS A 144 -1.90 -2.76 4.54
C LYS A 144 -1.88 -1.97 3.24
N LEU A 145 -3.00 -1.93 2.53
CA LEU A 145 -3.16 -1.05 1.38
C LEU A 145 -3.19 0.42 1.85
N LYS A 146 -2.27 1.23 1.33
CA LYS A 146 -2.21 2.66 1.62
C LYS A 146 -2.75 3.50 0.48
N LYS A 147 -2.44 3.14 -0.76
CA LYS A 147 -2.89 3.85 -1.97
C LYS A 147 -3.00 2.90 -3.16
N VAL A 148 -3.94 3.21 -4.04
CA VAL A 148 -4.06 2.61 -5.38
C VAL A 148 -3.47 3.61 -6.36
N VAL A 149 -2.54 3.16 -7.19
CA VAL A 149 -1.92 3.89 -8.28
C VAL A 149 -2.51 3.33 -9.56
N LEU A 150 -3.42 4.10 -10.15
CA LEU A 150 -4.14 3.71 -11.36
C LEU A 150 -3.16 3.62 -12.52
N ASN A 151 -3.14 2.47 -13.18
CA ASN A 151 -2.43 2.31 -14.45
C ASN A 151 -3.48 2.46 -15.56
N PHE A 152 -3.31 3.46 -16.43
CA PHE A 152 -4.22 3.72 -17.56
C PHE A 152 -3.82 2.95 -18.80
#